data_AF-A0A0J9UZK2-F1
#
_entry.id   AF-A0A0J9UZK2-F1
#
_cell.length_a   1.000
_cell.length_b   1.000
_cell.length_c   1.000
_cell.angle_alpha   90.00
_cell.angle_beta   90.00
_cell.angle_gamma   90.00
#
_symmetry.space_group_name_H-M   'P 1'
#
loop_
_entity.id
_entity.type
_entity.pdbx_description
1 polymer ?
#
loop_
_entity_poly.entity_id
_entity_poly.type
_entity_poly.pdbx_seq_one_letter_code
_entity_poly.pdbx_strand_id
1 'polypeptide(L)'
;MGILPSQTASSDYLVILSHTPTNARSRNWVVQFSTFITLLVIWELLSVYPPPVTFDVLEMTSTTFWCRGDSVALVPPPPGITPNFVDPPTRTPFVISSSIGCLAVSSCFMLIRIYTFVAIIKTRDSADYMLVIAWAFAAIYSSMTCTMVKYGFGRHAWDIPFSTFNNNFMKVGAITGTFYGMSIMLTKLSILAFYLRFVIASAKLRGVIYATIVLTILYSLIASFVWVYACQPLEKYWDLTITDGSCINFLKVTIFSGVMNTATDAIILLLPIAILRGLRLQKRQKLGVMMIMMTGGFVLGISVVRLKVTVDSLSYQDLTWDSVPGTAWWSAFPIAICL
;
A
#
# COMPACT_ATOMS: atom_id res chain seq x y z
N MET A 1 11.44 65.58 -60.03
CA MET A 1 11.04 64.34 -59.32
C MET A 1 12.09 64.09 -58.28
N GLY A 2 11.91 64.20 -56.97
CA GLY A 2 10.73 64.31 -56.14
C GLY A 2 11.11 63.68 -54.79
N ILE A 3 11.23 64.53 -53.75
CA ILE A 3 10.99 64.26 -52.32
C ILE A 3 12.12 63.58 -51.48
N LEU A 4 12.68 64.40 -50.57
CA LEU A 4 13.43 64.11 -49.31
C LEU A 4 12.46 63.56 -48.21
N PRO A 5 12.82 63.39 -46.91
CA PRO A 5 13.94 62.68 -46.21
C PRO A 5 13.47 61.91 -44.93
N SER A 6 14.43 61.55 -44.05
CA SER A 6 14.36 61.35 -42.56
C SER A 6 13.92 59.98 -41.98
N GLN A 7 14.83 59.33 -41.22
CA GLN A 7 14.82 59.09 -39.73
C GLN A 7 13.72 58.09 -39.26
N THR A 8 13.90 57.10 -38.38
CA THR A 8 14.61 56.97 -37.09
C THR A 8 14.78 55.47 -36.70
N ALA A 9 15.58 55.27 -35.65
CA ALA A 9 15.96 54.09 -34.90
C ALA A 9 14.88 53.04 -34.48
N SER A 10 15.43 51.88 -34.08
CA SER A 10 14.96 50.97 -33.01
C SER A 10 13.83 49.99 -33.33
N SER A 11 14.20 48.76 -33.68
CA SER A 11 13.65 47.59 -32.97
C SER A 11 14.62 46.42 -33.06
N ASP A 12 15.21 46.11 -31.91
CA ASP A 12 15.63 44.76 -31.54
C ASP A 12 14.50 43.74 -31.78
N TYR A 13 14.85 42.45 -31.69
CA TYR A 13 13.99 41.25 -31.69
C TYR A 13 13.74 40.59 -33.06
N LEU A 14 14.00 39.27 -33.09
CA LEU A 14 14.02 38.33 -34.24
C LEU A 14 15.29 38.45 -35.09
N VAL A 15 16.25 37.53 -35.07
CA VAL A 15 16.10 36.09 -35.27
C VAL A 15 17.28 35.36 -34.59
N ILE A 16 17.03 34.74 -33.44
CA ILE A 16 17.91 33.72 -32.85
C ILE A 16 17.31 32.36 -33.17
N LEU A 17 17.67 31.76 -34.31
CA LEU A 17 17.40 30.35 -34.61
C LEU A 17 18.43 29.81 -35.60
N SER A 18 19.44 29.10 -35.11
CA SER A 18 19.87 27.77 -35.59
C SER A 18 21.32 27.46 -35.18
N HIS A 19 21.45 26.61 -34.16
CA HIS A 19 22.30 25.41 -34.15
C HIS A 19 22.61 24.99 -32.70
N THR A 20 21.78 24.10 -32.17
CA THR A 20 22.24 23.12 -31.18
C THR A 20 21.88 21.73 -31.71
N PRO A 21 22.83 20.77 -31.72
CA PRO A 21 22.56 19.44 -32.25
C PRO A 21 21.62 18.71 -31.30
N THR A 22 20.59 18.14 -31.91
CA THR A 22 19.53 17.35 -31.29
C THR A 22 20.11 16.06 -30.68
N ASN A 23 20.15 16.02 -29.36
CA ASN A 23 20.48 14.83 -28.58
C ASN A 23 19.29 13.85 -28.60
N ALA A 24 19.06 13.20 -29.75
CA ALA A 24 17.94 12.27 -29.96
C ALA A 24 18.13 10.92 -29.23
N ARG A 25 19.36 10.59 -28.81
CA ARG A 25 19.68 9.29 -28.19
C ARG A 25 19.27 9.16 -26.73
N SER A 26 19.13 10.28 -25.99
CA SER A 26 18.72 10.26 -24.57
C SER A 26 17.20 10.31 -24.35
N ARG A 27 16.41 10.57 -25.41
CA ARG A 27 14.94 10.60 -25.35
C ARG A 27 14.32 9.20 -25.41
N ASN A 28 14.97 8.25 -26.07
CA ASN A 28 14.39 6.93 -26.32
C ASN A 28 14.38 6.02 -25.08
N TRP A 29 15.41 6.05 -24.24
CA TRP A 29 15.46 5.22 -23.03
C TRP A 29 14.35 5.52 -22.04
N VAL A 30 13.86 6.76 -22.00
CA VAL A 30 12.80 7.20 -21.10
C VAL A 30 11.45 6.63 -21.50
N VAL A 31 11.12 6.72 -22.78
CA VAL A 31 9.88 6.18 -23.34
C VAL A 31 9.98 4.65 -23.34
N GLN A 32 11.13 4.09 -23.72
CA GLN A 32 11.36 2.64 -23.62
C GLN A 32 11.22 2.13 -22.19
N PHE A 33 11.70 2.84 -21.16
CA PHE A 33 11.56 2.40 -19.76
C PHE A 33 10.12 2.55 -19.24
N SER A 34 9.41 3.62 -19.61
CA SER A 34 7.99 3.79 -19.25
C SER A 34 7.12 2.74 -19.94
N THR A 35 7.31 2.52 -21.24
CA THR A 35 6.60 1.51 -22.02
C THR A 35 6.99 0.10 -21.56
N PHE A 36 8.24 -0.14 -21.16
CA PHE A 36 8.68 -1.40 -20.57
C PHE A 36 8.00 -1.66 -19.23
N ILE A 37 7.82 -0.65 -18.37
CA ILE A 37 7.04 -0.79 -17.12
C ILE A 37 5.56 -1.04 -17.40
N THR A 38 4.94 -0.32 -18.34
CA THR A 38 3.53 -0.55 -18.69
C THR A 38 3.33 -1.94 -19.31
N LEU A 39 4.27 -2.40 -20.14
CA LEU A 39 4.27 -3.74 -20.72
C LEU A 39 4.64 -4.82 -19.70
N LEU A 40 5.47 -4.55 -18.69
CA LEU A 40 5.72 -5.44 -17.55
C LEU A 40 4.47 -5.61 -16.70
N VAL A 41 3.74 -4.52 -16.44
CA VAL A 41 2.47 -4.57 -15.73
C VAL A 41 1.41 -5.33 -16.54
N ILE A 42 1.34 -5.14 -17.85
CA ILE A 42 0.42 -5.90 -18.72
C ILE A 42 0.85 -7.37 -18.85
N TRP A 43 2.15 -7.65 -18.91
CA TRP A 43 2.72 -9.00 -18.95
C TRP A 43 2.47 -9.75 -17.63
N GLU A 44 2.67 -9.10 -16.49
CA GLU A 44 2.32 -9.64 -15.16
C GLU A 44 0.80 -9.85 -15.02
N LEU A 45 -0.02 -8.91 -15.50
CA LEU A 45 -1.48 -9.10 -15.55
C LEU A 45 -1.90 -10.28 -16.42
N LEU A 46 -1.12 -10.63 -17.45
CA LEU A 46 -1.39 -11.78 -18.32
C LEU A 46 -0.75 -13.09 -17.79
N SER A 47 0.34 -13.03 -17.03
CA SER A 47 0.99 -14.21 -16.43
C SER A 47 0.36 -14.67 -15.11
N VAL A 48 -0.44 -13.82 -14.45
CA VAL A 48 -1.10 -14.10 -13.16
C VAL A 48 -2.52 -14.68 -13.31
N TYR A 49 -3.04 -14.87 -14.53
CA TYR A 49 -4.30 -15.60 -14.76
C TYR A 49 -4.07 -17.08 -15.13
N PRO A 50 -4.03 -18.02 -14.16
CA PRO A 50 -4.55 -19.35 -14.43
C PRO A 50 -6.09 -19.29 -14.42
N PRO A 51 -6.79 -20.24 -15.07
CA PRO A 51 -8.24 -20.29 -15.08
C PRO A 51 -8.78 -20.48 -13.64
N PRO A 52 -10.05 -20.10 -13.38
CA PRO A 52 -10.63 -20.17 -12.05
C PRO A 52 -10.67 -21.62 -11.58
N VAL A 53 -9.95 -21.93 -10.49
CA VAL A 53 -10.24 -23.12 -9.71
C VAL A 53 -11.53 -22.82 -8.96
N THR A 54 -12.59 -23.51 -9.36
CA THR A 54 -13.86 -23.55 -8.64
C THR A 54 -13.58 -24.04 -7.22
N PHE A 55 -13.80 -23.18 -6.24
CA PHE A 55 -13.99 -23.63 -4.87
C PHE A 55 -15.36 -24.30 -4.82
N ASP A 56 -15.38 -25.61 -4.99
CA ASP A 56 -16.51 -26.41 -4.53
C ASP A 56 -16.52 -26.32 -3.01
N VAL A 57 -17.44 -25.50 -2.51
CA VAL A 57 -17.86 -25.49 -1.12
C VAL A 57 -18.46 -26.87 -0.89
N LEU A 58 -17.66 -27.80 -0.39
CA LEU A 58 -18.17 -29.10 0.05
C LEU A 58 -19.26 -28.82 1.09
N GLU A 59 -20.46 -29.30 0.76
CA GLU A 59 -21.65 -29.36 1.60
C GLU A 59 -21.26 -29.84 3.01
N MET A 60 -21.18 -28.92 3.97
CA MET A 60 -21.28 -29.28 5.37
C MET A 60 -22.76 -29.56 5.64
N THR A 61 -23.16 -30.81 5.39
CA THR A 61 -24.49 -31.33 5.71
C THR A 61 -24.84 -31.08 7.18
N SER A 62 -26.06 -30.60 7.36
CA SER A 62 -26.69 -29.94 8.49
C SER A 62 -26.99 -30.79 9.74
N THR A 63 -26.35 -31.95 9.93
CA THR A 63 -26.80 -32.93 10.94
C THR A 63 -25.96 -33.01 12.22
N THR A 64 -24.84 -32.27 12.34
CA THR A 64 -23.96 -32.35 13.53
C THR A 64 -23.93 -31.09 14.40
N PHE A 65 -24.79 -30.11 14.14
CA PHE A 65 -24.75 -28.80 14.80
C PHE A 65 -25.12 -28.81 16.30
N TRP A 66 -25.70 -29.90 16.81
CA TRP A 66 -26.31 -29.95 18.15
C TRP A 66 -25.40 -30.45 19.29
N CYS A 67 -24.09 -30.67 19.07
CA CYS A 67 -23.17 -31.14 20.12
C CYS A 67 -21.81 -30.40 20.12
N ARG A 68 -21.78 -29.07 19.93
CA ARG A 68 -20.51 -28.32 19.83
C ARG A 68 -20.04 -27.79 21.19
N GLY A 69 -19.39 -28.66 21.97
CA GLY A 69 -18.64 -28.30 23.18
C GLY A 69 -17.22 -27.78 22.89
N ASP A 70 -16.49 -27.40 23.95
CA ASP A 70 -15.13 -26.82 23.97
C ASP A 70 -14.02 -27.64 23.26
N SER A 71 -14.35 -28.79 22.70
CA SER A 71 -13.42 -29.76 22.11
C SER A 71 -13.40 -29.76 20.57
N VAL A 72 -14.04 -28.79 19.92
CA VAL A 72 -14.12 -28.73 18.44
C VAL A 72 -13.27 -27.58 17.90
N ALA A 73 -12.38 -27.91 16.97
CA ALA A 73 -11.50 -27.02 16.22
C ALA A 73 -12.26 -26.13 15.22
N LEU A 74 -11.77 -24.92 14.94
CA LEU A 74 -12.37 -23.97 13.99
C LEU A 74 -12.42 -24.52 12.55
N VAL A 75 -11.35 -25.19 12.14
CA VAL A 75 -11.16 -25.81 10.82
C VAL A 75 -10.79 -27.28 11.04
N PRO A 76 -11.28 -28.24 10.22
CA PRO A 76 -10.85 -29.63 10.33
C PRO A 76 -9.33 -29.73 10.12
N PRO A 77 -8.59 -30.44 10.99
CA PRO A 77 -7.15 -30.58 10.84
C PRO A 77 -6.80 -31.38 9.58
N PRO A 78 -5.61 -31.14 8.97
CA PRO A 78 -5.10 -31.96 7.88
C PRO A 78 -4.94 -33.43 8.31
N PRO A 79 -4.96 -34.39 7.36
CA PRO A 79 -4.79 -35.81 7.67
C PRO A 79 -3.52 -36.07 8.50
N GLY A 80 -3.68 -36.64 9.69
CA GLY A 80 -2.56 -37.02 10.57
C GLY A 80 -2.18 -36.02 11.67
N ILE A 81 -2.89 -34.88 11.81
CA ILE A 81 -2.67 -33.91 12.88
C ILE A 81 -3.87 -33.92 13.85
N THR A 82 -3.60 -34.06 15.15
CA THR A 82 -4.62 -33.90 16.20
C THR A 82 -4.56 -32.48 16.78
N PRO A 83 -5.70 -31.77 16.91
CA PRO A 83 -5.77 -30.47 17.56
C PRO A 83 -5.20 -30.50 18.98
N ASN A 84 -4.33 -29.56 19.30
CA ASN A 84 -3.77 -29.39 20.64
C ASN A 84 -4.27 -28.09 21.27
N PHE A 85 -5.25 -28.20 22.17
CA PHE A 85 -5.85 -27.05 22.86
C PHE A 85 -5.12 -26.62 24.14
N VAL A 86 -4.16 -27.43 24.63
CA VAL A 86 -3.50 -27.22 25.94
C VAL A 86 -2.19 -26.43 25.79
N ASP A 87 -1.36 -26.79 24.81
CA ASP A 87 -0.12 -26.07 24.50
C ASP A 87 0.14 -26.06 22.99
N PRO A 88 -0.59 -25.23 22.22
CA PRO A 88 -0.40 -25.15 20.78
C PRO A 88 0.93 -24.47 20.43
N PRO A 89 1.60 -24.88 19.34
CA PRO A 89 2.73 -24.13 18.83
C PRO A 89 2.28 -22.68 18.53
N THR A 90 3.07 -21.69 18.97
CA THR A 90 2.69 -20.27 18.87
C THR A 90 3.75 -19.43 18.16
N ARG A 91 3.30 -18.59 17.22
CA ARG A 91 4.07 -17.47 16.63
C ARG A 91 3.66 -16.11 17.21
N THR A 92 2.78 -16.13 18.21
CA THR A 92 2.36 -14.99 19.02
C THR A 92 3.51 -14.06 19.47
N PRO A 93 4.62 -14.54 20.08
CA PRO A 93 5.69 -13.64 20.53
C PRO A 93 6.37 -12.92 19.37
N PHE A 94 6.46 -13.56 18.19
CA PHE A 94 6.98 -12.93 16.98
C PHE A 94 6.09 -11.77 16.52
N VAL A 95 4.76 -11.97 16.48
CA VAL A 95 3.81 -10.91 16.11
C VAL A 95 3.89 -9.70 17.05
N ILE A 96 3.93 -9.96 18.36
CA ILE A 96 3.96 -8.88 19.37
C ILE A 96 5.28 -8.12 19.27
N SER A 97 6.41 -8.84 19.21
CA SER A 97 7.74 -8.22 19.13
C SER A 97 7.92 -7.41 17.85
N SER A 98 7.47 -7.93 16.70
CA SER A 98 7.53 -7.19 15.44
C SER A 98 6.65 -5.94 15.47
N SER A 99 5.43 -6.03 16.01
CA SER A 99 4.48 -4.91 16.02
C SER A 99 4.94 -3.79 16.95
N ILE A 100 5.30 -4.13 18.20
CA ILE A 100 5.78 -3.15 19.19
C ILE A 100 7.13 -2.56 18.77
N GLY A 101 8.06 -3.40 18.30
CA GLY A 101 9.38 -2.95 17.86
C GLY A 101 9.28 -1.98 16.69
N CYS A 102 8.47 -2.31 15.67
CA CYS A 102 8.27 -1.44 14.52
C CYS A 102 7.60 -0.12 14.89
N LEU A 103 6.59 -0.17 15.76
CA LEU A 103 5.91 1.02 16.24
C LEU A 103 6.87 1.93 17.02
N ALA A 104 7.70 1.38 17.91
CA ALA A 104 8.67 2.15 18.69
C ALA A 104 9.65 2.89 17.78
N VAL A 105 10.24 2.20 16.80
CA VAL A 105 11.16 2.81 15.83
C VAL A 105 10.46 3.89 15.01
N SER A 106 9.26 3.61 14.47
CA SER A 106 8.47 4.59 13.72
C SER A 106 8.12 5.82 14.56
N SER A 107 7.79 5.64 15.84
CA SER A 107 7.50 6.72 16.78
C SER A 107 8.72 7.63 16.98
N CYS A 108 9.92 7.07 17.13
CA CYS A 108 11.15 7.85 17.25
C CYS A 108 11.38 8.75 16.03
N PHE A 109 11.26 8.20 14.81
CA PHE A 109 11.37 9.00 13.58
C PHE A 109 10.28 10.07 13.48
N MET A 110 9.06 9.74 13.87
CA MET A 110 7.95 10.70 13.86
C MET A 110 8.20 11.87 14.83
N LEU A 111 8.73 11.60 16.03
CA LEU A 111 9.10 12.64 16.99
C LEU A 111 10.21 13.55 16.46
N ILE A 112 11.25 12.98 15.84
CA ILE A 112 12.32 13.75 15.19
C ILE A 112 11.74 14.65 14.10
N ARG A 113 10.82 14.12 13.29
CA ARG A 113 10.19 14.87 12.22
C ARG A 113 9.32 16.01 12.76
N ILE A 114 8.52 15.75 13.79
CA ILE A 114 7.72 16.78 14.48
C ILE A 114 8.63 17.87 15.04
N TYR A 115 9.70 17.50 15.74
CA TYR A 115 10.67 18.45 16.23
C TYR A 115 11.28 19.30 15.10
N THR A 116 11.60 18.66 13.98
CA THR A 116 12.21 19.34 12.82
C THR A 116 11.28 20.41 12.23
N PHE A 117 10.02 20.09 11.92
CA PHE A 117 9.16 21.11 11.29
C PHE A 117 8.62 22.14 12.30
N VAL A 118 8.42 21.77 13.58
CA VAL A 118 7.93 22.69 14.61
C VAL A 118 9.03 23.64 15.10
N ALA A 119 10.22 23.12 15.42
CA ALA A 119 11.27 23.88 16.07
C ALA A 119 12.33 24.42 15.10
N ILE A 120 12.71 23.64 14.08
CA ILE A 120 13.81 23.98 13.15
C ILE A 120 13.29 24.76 11.95
N ILE A 121 12.43 24.14 11.14
CA ILE A 121 11.98 24.71 9.86
C ILE A 121 10.89 25.77 10.08
N LYS A 122 10.07 25.61 11.14
CA LYS A 122 8.96 26.51 11.52
C LYS A 122 7.94 26.75 10.40
N THR A 123 7.85 25.82 9.44
CA THR A 123 6.82 25.83 8.39
C THR A 123 5.70 24.87 8.78
N ARG A 124 4.46 25.34 8.71
CA ARG A 124 3.27 24.53 8.97
C ARG A 124 2.64 24.11 7.65
N ASP A 125 3.22 23.07 7.05
CA ASP A 125 2.69 22.51 5.80
C ASP A 125 1.60 21.47 6.10
N SER A 126 0.52 21.49 5.30
CA SER A 126 -0.58 20.53 5.42
C SER A 126 -0.14 19.07 5.24
N ALA A 127 0.93 18.85 4.46
CA ALA A 127 1.51 17.52 4.23
C ALA A 127 2.05 16.88 5.51
N ASP A 128 2.63 17.67 6.42
CA ASP A 128 3.18 17.15 7.69
C ASP A 128 2.06 16.73 8.65
N TYR A 129 0.96 17.49 8.70
CA TYR A 129 -0.22 17.10 9.49
C TYR A 129 -0.85 15.79 8.97
N MET A 130 -0.94 15.60 7.65
CA MET A 130 -1.43 14.35 7.07
C MET A 130 -0.56 13.15 7.48
N LEU A 131 0.75 13.35 7.59
CA LEU A 131 1.68 12.30 8.01
C LEU A 131 1.52 11.95 9.50
N VAL A 132 1.31 12.94 10.36
CA VAL A 132 1.00 12.71 11.79
C VAL A 132 -0.26 11.85 11.93
N ILE A 133 -1.31 12.16 11.16
CA ILE A 133 -2.55 11.39 11.17
C ILE A 133 -2.32 9.98 10.62
N ALA A 134 -1.50 9.84 9.55
CA ALA A 134 -1.15 8.54 9.00
C ALA A 134 -0.43 7.64 10.01
N TRP A 135 0.50 8.23 10.79
CA TRP A 135 1.19 7.54 11.89
C TRP A 135 0.23 7.14 13.01
N ALA A 136 -0.73 8.00 13.37
CA ALA A 136 -1.74 7.66 14.37
C ALA A 136 -2.58 6.43 13.95
N PHE A 137 -2.97 6.35 12.67
CA PHE A 137 -3.64 5.15 12.14
C PHE A 137 -2.73 3.91 12.12
N ALA A 138 -1.44 4.06 11.83
CA ALA A 138 -0.48 2.96 11.94
C ALA A 138 -0.34 2.46 13.39
N ALA A 139 -0.37 3.36 14.38
CA ALA A 139 -0.36 3.01 15.80
C ALA A 139 -1.62 2.24 16.21
N ILE A 140 -2.79 2.66 15.72
CA ILE A 140 -4.05 1.92 15.92
C ILE A 140 -3.94 0.51 15.31
N TYR A 141 -3.49 0.40 14.06
CA TYR A 141 -3.25 -0.90 13.40
C TYR A 141 -2.36 -1.83 14.24
N SER A 142 -1.23 -1.31 14.74
CA SER A 142 -0.31 -2.10 15.58
C SER A 142 -0.98 -2.54 16.90
N SER A 143 -1.76 -1.67 17.54
CA SER A 143 -2.45 -1.99 18.79
C SER A 143 -3.56 -3.04 18.60
N MET A 144 -4.30 -2.96 17.49
CA MET A 144 -5.35 -3.92 17.15
C MET A 144 -4.75 -5.28 16.79
N THR A 145 -3.61 -5.30 16.09
CA THR A 145 -2.86 -6.54 15.80
C THR A 145 -2.44 -7.26 17.08
N CYS A 146 -1.94 -6.52 18.10
CA CYS A 146 -1.65 -7.08 19.42
C CYS A 146 -2.90 -7.61 20.14
N THR A 147 -4.07 -7.03 19.87
CA THR A 147 -5.34 -7.50 20.43
C THR A 147 -5.83 -8.77 19.72
N MET A 148 -5.62 -8.90 18.40
CA MET A 148 -5.96 -10.10 17.63
C MET A 148 -5.26 -11.36 18.13
N VAL A 149 -4.05 -11.22 18.69
CA VAL A 149 -3.33 -12.31 19.34
C VAL A 149 -4.13 -12.96 20.47
N LYS A 150 -4.89 -12.18 21.24
CA LYS A 150 -5.74 -12.70 22.34
C LYS A 150 -6.86 -13.61 21.82
N TYR A 151 -7.24 -13.42 20.57
CA TYR A 151 -8.28 -14.19 19.88
C TYR A 151 -7.72 -15.33 19.02
N GLY A 152 -6.44 -15.70 19.21
CA GLY A 152 -5.81 -16.85 18.55
C GLY A 152 -4.94 -16.51 17.32
N PHE A 153 -4.70 -15.23 17.02
CA PHE A 153 -3.78 -14.87 15.94
C PHE A 153 -2.35 -15.36 16.22
N GLY A 154 -1.76 -16.07 15.25
CA GLY A 154 -0.44 -16.71 15.38
C GLY A 154 -0.46 -18.12 15.97
N ARG A 155 -1.63 -18.75 16.05
CA ARG A 155 -1.82 -20.19 16.31
C ARG A 155 -2.49 -20.84 15.09
N HIS A 156 -2.33 -22.15 14.91
CA HIS A 156 -3.04 -22.85 13.84
C HIS A 156 -4.55 -22.78 14.05
N ALA A 157 -5.32 -22.67 12.96
CA ALA A 157 -6.76 -22.52 13.03
C ALA A 157 -7.43 -23.72 13.72
N TRP A 158 -6.87 -24.92 13.55
CA TRP A 158 -7.38 -26.13 14.19
C TRP A 158 -7.06 -26.22 15.69
N ASP A 159 -6.10 -25.46 16.21
CA ASP A 159 -5.75 -25.46 17.64
C ASP A 159 -6.53 -24.43 18.47
N ILE A 160 -7.43 -23.67 17.82
CA ILE A 160 -8.23 -22.64 18.48
C ILE A 160 -9.60 -23.22 18.84
N PRO A 161 -9.99 -23.24 20.13
CA PRO A 161 -11.31 -23.70 20.54
C PRO A 161 -12.40 -22.79 19.97
N PHE A 162 -13.51 -23.37 19.51
CA PHE A 162 -14.68 -22.61 19.03
C PHE A 162 -15.23 -21.63 20.10
N SER A 163 -15.11 -21.95 21.39
CA SER A 163 -15.52 -21.06 22.49
C SER A 163 -14.62 -19.83 22.66
N THR A 164 -13.36 -19.92 22.25
CA THR A 164 -12.40 -18.79 22.25
C THR A 164 -12.47 -17.99 20.96
N PHE A 165 -12.81 -18.63 19.83
CA PHE A 165 -13.07 -17.99 18.55
C PHE A 165 -14.43 -17.30 18.55
N ASN A 166 -14.52 -16.22 19.34
CA ASN A 166 -15.68 -15.35 19.37
C ASN A 166 -15.71 -14.49 18.09
N ASN A 167 -16.90 -14.11 17.63
CA ASN A 167 -17.19 -13.17 16.52
C ASN A 167 -16.29 -11.90 16.52
N ASN A 168 -15.67 -11.58 17.65
CA ASN A 168 -14.68 -10.52 17.82
C ASN A 168 -13.42 -10.67 16.96
N PHE A 169 -12.94 -11.87 16.63
CA PHE A 169 -11.72 -12.02 15.80
C PHE A 169 -11.92 -11.38 14.42
N MET A 170 -13.01 -11.73 13.74
CA MET A 170 -13.33 -11.19 12.41
C MET A 170 -13.60 -9.69 12.47
N LYS A 171 -14.33 -9.22 13.50
CA LYS A 171 -14.57 -7.77 13.72
C LYS A 171 -13.27 -6.99 13.86
N VAL A 172 -12.36 -7.44 14.73
CA VAL A 172 -11.07 -6.77 14.94
C VAL A 172 -10.20 -6.86 13.67
N GLY A 173 -10.26 -7.97 12.93
CA GLY A 173 -9.60 -8.12 11.64
C GLY A 173 -10.03 -7.09 10.59
N ALA A 174 -11.34 -6.90 10.38
CA ALA A 174 -11.88 -5.89 9.47
C ALA A 174 -11.46 -4.47 9.86
N ILE A 175 -11.53 -4.14 11.14
CA ILE A 175 -11.12 -2.84 11.68
C ILE A 175 -9.62 -2.63 11.41
N THR A 176 -8.80 -3.64 11.70
CA THR A 176 -7.35 -3.62 11.51
C THR A 176 -6.99 -3.38 10.04
N GLY A 177 -7.62 -4.09 9.11
CA GLY A 177 -7.41 -3.91 7.66
C GLY A 177 -7.81 -2.51 7.17
N THR A 178 -8.89 -1.96 7.72
CA THR A 178 -9.38 -0.61 7.36
C THR A 178 -8.39 0.48 7.79
N PHE A 179 -7.92 0.45 9.04
CA PHE A 179 -6.94 1.43 9.54
C PHE A 179 -5.59 1.32 8.82
N TYR A 180 -5.17 0.10 8.44
CA TYR A 180 -3.99 -0.10 7.62
C TYR A 180 -4.11 0.58 6.25
N GLY A 181 -5.22 0.35 5.55
CA GLY A 181 -5.50 0.98 4.25
C GLY A 181 -5.54 2.51 4.33
N MET A 182 -6.19 3.06 5.36
CA MET A 182 -6.25 4.50 5.60
C MET A 182 -4.87 5.11 5.90
N SER A 183 -4.02 4.41 6.65
CA SER A 183 -2.65 4.86 6.94
C SER A 183 -1.80 4.94 5.66
N ILE A 184 -1.90 3.94 4.76
CA ILE A 184 -1.21 3.96 3.47
C ILE A 184 -1.71 5.12 2.60
N MET A 185 -3.04 5.30 2.52
CA MET A 185 -3.66 6.37 1.74
C MET A 185 -3.13 7.74 2.17
N LEU A 186 -3.19 8.06 3.47
CA LEU A 186 -2.73 9.36 3.99
C LEU A 186 -1.23 9.58 3.78
N THR A 187 -0.44 8.51 3.94
CA THR A 187 1.01 8.58 3.69
C THR A 187 1.30 8.94 2.23
N LYS A 188 0.61 8.31 1.27
CA LYS A 188 0.73 8.65 -0.15
C LYS A 188 0.32 10.09 -0.41
N LEU A 189 -0.80 10.52 0.15
CA LEU A 189 -1.29 11.89 -0.02
C LEU A 189 -0.29 12.93 0.51
N SER A 190 0.36 12.66 1.64
CA SER A 190 1.43 13.53 2.18
C SER A 190 2.59 13.68 1.19
N ILE A 191 3.05 12.57 0.60
CA ILE A 191 4.14 12.58 -0.40
C ILE A 191 3.73 13.34 -1.67
N LEU A 192 2.52 13.09 -2.19
CA LEU A 192 2.02 13.79 -3.38
C LEU A 192 1.82 15.29 -3.14
N ALA A 193 1.34 15.67 -1.95
CA ALA A 193 1.20 17.07 -1.56
C ALA A 193 2.56 17.77 -1.49
N PHE A 194 3.58 17.09 -0.96
CA PHE A 194 4.96 17.57 -0.97
C PHE A 194 5.47 17.78 -2.41
N TYR A 195 5.25 16.82 -3.31
CA TYR A 195 5.66 16.96 -4.72
C TYR A 195 4.94 18.10 -5.45
N LEU A 196 3.66 18.32 -5.17
CA LEU A 196 2.89 19.40 -5.78
C LEU A 196 3.52 20.78 -5.51
N ARG A 197 4.19 20.95 -4.36
CA ARG A 197 4.90 22.18 -4.00
C ARG A 197 6.17 22.38 -4.83
N PHE A 198 6.91 21.32 -5.15
CA PHE A 198 8.12 21.43 -5.98
C PHE A 198 7.80 21.67 -7.46
N VAL A 199 6.65 21.17 -7.94
CA VAL A 199 6.23 21.30 -9.33
C VAL A 199 5.45 22.60 -9.53
N ILE A 200 6.18 23.72 -9.56
CA ILE A 200 5.57 25.05 -9.77
C ILE A 200 5.34 25.32 -11.27
N ALA A 201 6.27 24.92 -12.14
CA ALA A 201 6.32 25.39 -13.53
C ALA A 201 5.60 24.50 -14.57
N SER A 202 5.30 23.23 -14.27
CA SER A 202 4.77 22.27 -15.26
C SER A 202 3.31 21.89 -14.98
N ALA A 203 2.38 22.48 -15.73
CA ALA A 203 0.93 22.19 -15.62
C ALA A 203 0.59 20.72 -15.90
N LYS A 204 1.27 20.09 -16.88
CA LYS A 204 1.09 18.67 -17.20
C LYS A 204 1.40 17.77 -16.01
N LEU A 205 2.50 18.05 -15.33
CA LEU A 205 2.94 17.24 -14.20
C LEU A 205 2.06 17.44 -12.97
N ARG A 206 1.56 18.66 -12.73
CA ARG A 206 0.52 18.90 -11.71
C ARG A 206 -0.75 18.10 -12.01
N GLY A 207 -1.19 18.02 -13.27
CA GLY A 207 -2.33 17.20 -13.67
C GLY A 207 -2.15 15.73 -13.32
N VAL A 208 -0.96 15.16 -13.56
CA VAL A 208 -0.65 13.76 -13.18
C VAL A 208 -0.69 13.56 -11.66
N ILE A 209 -0.16 14.52 -10.88
CA ILE A 209 -0.19 14.44 -9.41
C ILE A 209 -1.63 14.46 -8.91
N TYR A 210 -2.46 15.41 -9.37
CA TYR A 210 -3.87 15.46 -8.98
C TYR A 210 -4.64 14.21 -9.39
N ALA A 211 -4.42 13.70 -10.60
CA ALA A 211 -5.03 12.44 -11.05
C ALA A 211 -4.64 11.27 -10.13
N THR A 212 -3.38 11.20 -9.71
CA THR A 212 -2.89 10.15 -8.80
C THR A 212 -3.46 10.31 -7.39
N ILE A 213 -3.61 11.54 -6.89
CA ILE A 213 -4.30 11.84 -5.61
C ILE A 213 -5.73 11.32 -5.65
N VAL A 214 -6.49 11.71 -6.67
CA VAL A 214 -7.91 11.34 -6.81
C VAL A 214 -8.05 9.82 -6.93
N LEU A 215 -7.23 9.20 -7.78
CA LEU A 215 -7.21 7.75 -7.93
C LEU A 215 -6.91 7.04 -6.60
N THR A 216 -5.92 7.55 -5.85
CA THR A 216 -5.53 6.97 -4.54
C THR A 216 -6.65 7.02 -3.52
N ILE A 217 -7.34 8.16 -3.43
CA ILE A 217 -8.47 8.34 -2.52
C ILE A 217 -9.62 7.41 -2.91
N LEU A 218 -9.98 7.37 -4.19
CA LEU A 218 -11.10 6.59 -4.68
C LEU A 218 -10.92 5.10 -4.40
N TYR A 219 -9.81 4.49 -4.82
CA TYR A 219 -9.64 3.04 -4.61
C TYR A 219 -9.49 2.70 -3.12
N SER A 220 -8.84 3.55 -2.31
CA SER A 220 -8.63 3.27 -0.89
C SER A 220 -9.91 3.37 -0.08
N LEU A 221 -10.76 4.37 -0.38
CA LEU A 221 -12.09 4.49 0.24
C LEU A 221 -13.00 3.33 -0.17
N ILE A 222 -13.03 2.97 -1.47
CA ILE A 222 -13.81 1.82 -1.95
C ILE A 222 -13.34 0.55 -1.24
N ALA A 223 -12.03 0.29 -1.17
CA ALA A 223 -11.50 -0.87 -0.46
C ALA A 223 -11.90 -0.88 1.02
N SER A 224 -11.84 0.28 1.69
CA SER A 224 -12.24 0.42 3.11
C SER A 224 -13.72 0.13 3.32
N PHE A 225 -14.59 0.66 2.46
CA PHE A 225 -16.04 0.38 2.53
C PHE A 225 -16.35 -1.09 2.22
N VAL A 226 -15.62 -1.71 1.28
CA VAL A 226 -15.80 -3.14 0.99
C VAL A 226 -15.46 -4.00 2.19
N TRP A 227 -14.43 -3.67 2.98
CA TRP A 227 -14.13 -4.41 4.22
C TRP A 227 -15.25 -4.30 5.26
N VAL A 228 -15.93 -3.15 5.34
CA VAL A 228 -17.03 -2.91 6.29
C VAL A 228 -18.34 -3.50 5.78
N TYR A 229 -18.60 -3.53 4.48
CA TYR A 229 -19.86 -3.97 3.87
C TYR A 229 -19.71 -5.25 3.03
N ALA A 230 -18.73 -6.08 3.36
CA ALA A 230 -18.36 -7.23 2.54
C ALA A 230 -19.48 -8.27 2.39
N CYS A 231 -20.35 -8.40 3.39
CA CYS A 231 -21.45 -9.36 3.41
C CYS A 231 -22.80 -8.67 3.55
N GLN A 232 -23.83 -9.29 2.96
CA GLN A 232 -25.24 -8.92 3.10
C GLN A 232 -26.00 -10.18 3.57
N PRO A 233 -26.48 -10.24 4.83
CA PRO A 233 -26.39 -9.22 5.88
C PRO A 233 -24.96 -9.07 6.45
N LEU A 234 -24.67 -7.89 7.00
CA LEU A 234 -23.37 -7.57 7.59
C LEU A 234 -22.99 -8.53 8.73
N GLU A 235 -23.98 -9.03 9.45
CA GLU A 235 -23.79 -9.96 10.57
C GLU A 235 -23.10 -11.26 10.16
N LYS A 236 -23.32 -11.72 8.92
CA LYS A 236 -22.66 -12.90 8.35
C LYS A 236 -21.14 -12.77 8.28
N TYR A 237 -20.60 -11.55 8.31
CA TYR A 237 -19.15 -11.34 8.31
C TYR A 237 -18.49 -11.83 9.60
N TRP A 238 -19.15 -11.68 10.75
CA TRP A 238 -18.59 -12.07 12.04
C TRP A 238 -19.29 -13.26 12.68
N ASP A 239 -20.56 -13.51 12.33
CA ASP A 239 -21.36 -14.60 12.86
C ASP A 239 -21.49 -15.71 11.82
N LEU A 240 -20.70 -16.77 12.01
CA LEU A 240 -20.66 -17.92 11.12
C LEU A 240 -21.89 -18.82 11.25
N THR A 241 -22.79 -18.56 12.22
CA THR A 241 -24.04 -19.32 12.38
C THR A 241 -25.11 -18.91 11.37
N ILE A 242 -24.96 -17.74 10.74
CA ILE A 242 -25.89 -17.23 9.73
C ILE A 242 -25.48 -17.77 8.35
N THR A 243 -26.22 -18.76 7.86
CA THR A 243 -25.99 -19.36 6.54
C THR A 243 -26.58 -18.53 5.40
N ASP A 244 -27.60 -17.73 5.67
CA ASP A 244 -28.33 -16.95 4.66
C ASP A 244 -27.58 -15.67 4.25
N GLY A 245 -27.54 -15.39 2.94
CA GLY A 245 -26.94 -14.17 2.37
C GLY A 245 -25.71 -14.41 1.49
N SER A 246 -25.20 -13.33 0.88
CA SER A 246 -24.04 -13.38 -0.03
C SER A 246 -22.91 -12.48 0.47
N CYS A 247 -21.67 -12.91 0.26
CA CYS A 247 -20.47 -12.14 0.57
C CYS A 247 -19.67 -11.87 -0.71
N ILE A 248 -19.06 -10.70 -0.78
CA ILE A 248 -18.12 -10.33 -1.83
C ILE A 248 -16.87 -11.21 -1.70
N ASN A 249 -16.31 -11.58 -2.85
CA ASN A 249 -15.08 -12.34 -2.89
C ASN A 249 -13.88 -11.46 -2.47
N PHE A 250 -13.46 -11.59 -1.21
CA PHE A 250 -12.32 -10.87 -0.61
C PHE A 250 -11.02 -11.03 -1.40
N LEU A 251 -10.84 -12.16 -2.08
CA LEU A 251 -9.69 -12.46 -2.93
C LEU A 251 -9.53 -11.40 -4.02
N LYS A 252 -10.61 -11.17 -4.78
CA LYS A 252 -10.62 -10.26 -5.93
C LYS A 252 -10.35 -8.83 -5.48
N VAL A 253 -10.94 -8.44 -4.35
CA VAL A 253 -10.78 -7.10 -3.76
C VAL A 253 -9.34 -6.90 -3.28
N THR A 254 -8.76 -7.90 -2.62
CA THR A 254 -7.40 -7.83 -2.09
C THR A 254 -6.36 -7.76 -3.21
N ILE A 255 -6.52 -8.56 -4.27
CA ILE A 255 -5.66 -8.50 -5.46
C ILE A 255 -5.76 -7.14 -6.14
N PHE A 256 -6.99 -6.67 -6.40
CA PHE A 256 -7.20 -5.37 -7.03
C PHE A 256 -6.56 -4.23 -6.22
N SER A 257 -6.77 -4.23 -4.90
CA SER A 257 -6.15 -3.25 -4.00
C SER A 257 -4.62 -3.34 -4.03
N GLY A 258 -4.05 -4.55 -3.99
CA GLY A 258 -2.60 -4.78 -4.06
C GLY A 258 -1.98 -4.25 -5.36
N VAL A 259 -2.61 -4.51 -6.50
CA VAL A 259 -2.16 -4.03 -7.82
C VAL A 259 -2.23 -2.50 -7.89
N MET A 260 -3.35 -1.91 -7.49
CA MET A 260 -3.52 -0.44 -7.47
C MET A 260 -2.53 0.25 -6.53
N ASN A 261 -2.26 -0.37 -5.38
CA ASN A 261 -1.29 0.12 -4.41
C ASN A 261 0.13 0.11 -4.98
N THR A 262 0.51 -0.96 -5.67
CA THR A 262 1.83 -1.10 -6.32
C THR A 262 1.98 -0.16 -7.52
N ALA A 263 0.93 -0.02 -8.34
CA ALA A 263 0.92 0.88 -9.48
C ALA A 263 1.08 2.34 -9.05
N THR A 264 0.40 2.76 -7.98
CA THR A 264 0.55 4.13 -7.45
C THR A 264 1.93 4.36 -6.83
N ASP A 265 2.54 3.37 -6.18
CA ASP A 265 3.92 3.47 -5.71
C ASP A 265 4.90 3.70 -6.87
N ALA A 266 4.72 2.98 -7.98
CA ALA A 266 5.52 3.17 -9.20
C ALA A 266 5.38 4.59 -9.78
N ILE A 267 4.16 5.14 -9.84
CA ILE A 267 3.93 6.51 -10.31
C ILE A 267 4.65 7.52 -9.42
N ILE A 268 4.53 7.39 -8.10
CA ILE A 268 5.17 8.29 -7.13
C ILE A 268 6.69 8.28 -7.27
N LEU A 269 7.27 7.11 -7.56
CA LEU A 269 8.71 6.93 -7.71
C LEU A 269 9.25 7.41 -9.06
N LEU A 270 8.43 7.36 -10.12
CA LEU A 270 8.77 7.93 -11.42
C LEU A 270 8.64 9.46 -11.46
N LEU A 271 7.84 10.03 -10.56
CA LEU A 271 7.58 11.47 -10.49
C LEU A 271 8.85 12.33 -10.36
N PRO A 272 9.77 12.09 -9.41
CA PRO A 272 11.01 12.88 -9.31
C PRO A 272 11.84 12.80 -10.60
N ILE A 273 11.90 11.63 -11.24
CA ILE A 273 12.62 11.43 -12.50
C ILE A 273 12.06 12.35 -13.59
N ALA A 274 10.73 12.47 -13.66
CA ALA A 274 10.06 13.34 -14.61
C ALA A 274 10.33 14.84 -14.33
N ILE A 275 10.32 15.25 -13.05
CA ILE A 275 10.66 16.62 -12.65
C ILE A 275 12.08 16.98 -13.10
N LEU A 276 13.02 16.08 -12.85
CA LEU A 276 14.45 16.33 -13.04
C LEU A 276 14.88 16.36 -14.51
N ARG A 277 14.16 15.68 -15.40
CA ARG A 277 14.43 15.73 -16.86
C ARG A 277 14.23 17.13 -17.45
N GLY A 278 13.37 17.95 -16.85
CA GLY A 278 13.13 19.32 -17.30
C GLY A 278 14.17 20.33 -16.83
N LEU A 279 15.00 19.99 -15.84
CA LEU A 279 15.84 20.96 -15.13
C LEU A 279 17.33 20.79 -15.46
N ARG A 280 17.97 21.84 -15.97
CA ARG A 280 19.41 21.88 -16.29
C ARG A 280 20.23 22.07 -15.00
N LEU A 281 20.43 21.00 -14.23
CA LEU A 281 21.20 21.04 -12.98
C LEU A 281 22.71 20.82 -13.21
N GLN A 282 23.55 21.43 -12.36
CA GLN A 282 25.00 21.17 -12.34
C GLN A 282 25.30 19.72 -11.95
N LYS A 283 26.41 19.16 -12.47
CA LYS A 283 26.76 17.73 -12.33
C LYS A 283 26.77 17.22 -10.87
N ARG A 284 27.13 18.06 -9.90
CA ARG A 284 27.12 17.70 -8.46
C ARG A 284 25.70 17.50 -7.91
N GLN A 285 24.76 18.37 -8.26
CA GLN A 285 23.35 18.24 -7.87
C GLN A 285 22.67 17.05 -8.57
N LYS A 286 23.08 16.76 -9.81
CA LYS A 286 22.64 15.59 -10.56
C LYS A 286 23.03 14.27 -9.89
N LEU A 287 24.19 14.22 -9.22
CA LEU A 287 24.64 13.03 -8.49
C LEU A 287 23.80 12.76 -7.24
N GLY A 288 23.51 13.78 -6.42
CA GLY A 288 22.65 13.62 -5.23
C GLY A 288 21.24 13.17 -5.57
N VAL A 289 20.70 13.71 -6.66
CA VAL A 289 19.44 13.27 -7.26
C VAL A 289 19.49 11.80 -7.70
N MET A 290 20.59 11.37 -8.33
CA MET A 290 20.74 9.98 -8.78
C MET A 290 20.74 9.01 -7.60
N MET A 291 21.39 9.40 -6.48
CA MET A 291 21.40 8.61 -5.24
C MET A 291 19.98 8.44 -4.66
N ILE A 292 19.20 9.51 -4.57
CA ILE A 292 17.80 9.45 -4.12
C ILE A 292 16.97 8.55 -5.03
N MET A 293 17.24 8.58 -6.34
CA MET A 293 16.55 7.77 -7.33
C MET A 293 16.89 6.27 -7.21
N MET A 294 18.13 5.94 -6.85
CA MET A 294 18.52 4.55 -6.56
C MET A 294 17.80 4.02 -5.32
N THR A 295 17.68 4.82 -4.26
CA THR A 295 16.88 4.47 -3.08
C THR A 295 15.41 4.26 -3.46
N GLY A 296 14.86 5.09 -4.34
CA GLY A 296 13.50 4.90 -4.86
C GLY A 296 13.31 3.59 -5.63
N GLY A 297 14.31 3.16 -6.42
CA GLY A 297 14.27 1.86 -7.10
C GLY A 297 14.22 0.67 -6.14
N PHE A 298 14.90 0.76 -4.99
CA PHE A 298 14.83 -0.26 -3.94
C PHE A 298 13.43 -0.36 -3.33
N VAL A 299 12.75 0.77 -3.13
CA VAL A 299 11.37 0.80 -2.62
C VAL A 299 10.41 0.11 -3.59
N LEU A 300 10.61 0.22 -4.92
CA LEU A 300 9.82 -0.55 -5.89
C LEU A 300 9.96 -2.05 -5.71
N GLY A 301 11.19 -2.53 -5.48
CA GLY A 301 11.44 -3.94 -5.20
C GLY A 301 10.66 -4.43 -3.99
N ILE A 302 10.62 -3.63 -2.91
CA ILE A 302 9.84 -3.93 -1.71
C ILE A 302 8.34 -3.99 -2.02
N SER A 303 7.81 -3.06 -2.83
CA SER A 303 6.40 -3.06 -3.22
C SER A 303 6.03 -4.30 -4.07
N VAL A 304 6.92 -4.77 -4.94
CA VAL A 304 6.72 -6.01 -5.72
C VAL A 304 6.71 -7.24 -4.81
N VAL A 305 7.66 -7.33 -3.87
CA VAL A 305 7.70 -8.42 -2.88
C VAL A 305 6.41 -8.43 -2.06
N ARG A 306 5.87 -7.26 -1.67
CA ARG A 306 4.57 -7.17 -1.00
C ARG A 306 3.45 -7.77 -1.83
N LEU A 307 3.37 -7.43 -3.13
CA LEU A 307 2.33 -7.96 -4.00
C LEU A 307 2.43 -9.50 -4.04
N LYS A 308 3.64 -10.03 -4.20
CA LYS A 308 3.91 -11.48 -4.18
C LYS A 308 3.46 -12.12 -2.86
N VAL A 309 3.81 -11.56 -1.71
CA VAL A 309 3.34 -12.06 -0.39
C VAL A 309 1.82 -12.03 -0.27
N THR A 310 1.17 -10.99 -0.81
CA THR A 310 -0.29 -10.85 -0.79
C THR A 310 -0.96 -11.91 -1.69
N VAL A 311 -0.35 -12.24 -2.82
CA VAL A 311 -0.82 -13.29 -3.75
C VAL A 311 -0.54 -14.69 -3.19
N ASP A 312 0.61 -14.92 -2.55
CA ASP A 312 0.89 -16.19 -1.86
C ASP A 312 -0.10 -16.43 -0.72
N SER A 313 -0.60 -15.36 -0.08
CA SER A 313 -1.59 -15.45 0.98
C SER A 313 -2.92 -16.07 0.56
N LEU A 314 -3.14 -16.22 -0.74
CA LEU A 314 -4.33 -16.83 -1.33
C LEU A 314 -4.29 -18.35 -1.30
N SER A 315 -3.10 -18.96 -1.18
CA SER A 315 -2.92 -20.42 -1.18
C SER A 315 -2.72 -20.99 0.23
N TYR A 316 -2.79 -20.15 1.26
CA TYR A 316 -2.64 -20.60 2.64
C TYR A 316 -3.84 -21.41 3.09
N GLN A 317 -3.60 -22.65 3.49
CA GLN A 317 -4.59 -23.51 4.13
C GLN A 317 -4.87 -23.01 5.57
N ASP A 318 -3.87 -22.38 6.21
CA ASP A 318 -3.97 -21.77 7.54
C ASP A 318 -3.74 -20.26 7.54
N LEU A 319 -4.82 -19.50 7.40
CA LEU A 319 -4.73 -18.04 7.42
C LEU A 319 -4.10 -17.52 8.73
N THR A 320 -4.45 -18.07 9.91
CA THR A 320 -3.98 -17.56 11.21
C THR A 320 -2.50 -17.83 11.50
N TRP A 321 -1.89 -18.83 10.86
CA TRP A 321 -0.48 -19.21 11.06
C TRP A 321 0.43 -18.66 9.96
N ASP A 322 -0.01 -18.75 8.71
CA ASP A 322 0.78 -18.37 7.53
C ASP A 322 0.72 -16.87 7.23
N SER A 323 -0.30 -16.15 7.74
CA SER A 323 -0.35 -14.69 7.62
C SER A 323 0.60 -13.96 8.59
N VAL A 324 1.22 -14.66 9.54
CA VAL A 324 2.10 -14.05 10.56
C VAL A 324 3.33 -13.37 9.94
N PRO A 325 4.11 -14.02 9.06
CA PRO A 325 5.21 -13.36 8.36
C PRO A 325 4.73 -12.14 7.56
N GLY A 326 3.61 -12.24 6.84
CA GLY A 326 3.03 -11.12 6.08
C GLY A 326 2.68 -9.93 6.97
N THR A 327 2.13 -10.19 8.16
CA THR A 327 1.80 -9.15 9.15
C THR A 327 3.03 -8.44 9.69
N ALA A 328 4.11 -9.16 9.98
CA ALA A 328 5.37 -8.54 10.38
C ALA A 328 5.94 -7.64 9.26
N TRP A 329 5.84 -8.07 8.01
CA TRP A 329 6.22 -7.27 6.84
C TRP A 329 5.37 -6.00 6.70
N TRP A 330 4.05 -6.08 6.89
CA TRP A 330 3.16 -4.92 6.83
C TRP A 330 3.41 -3.92 7.97
N SER A 331 3.74 -4.40 9.17
CA SER A 331 4.11 -3.56 10.32
C SER A 331 5.44 -2.81 10.13
N ALA A 332 6.36 -3.34 9.33
CA ALA A 332 7.64 -2.69 9.05
C ALA A 332 7.52 -1.52 8.04
N PHE A 333 6.47 -1.48 7.24
CA PHE A 333 6.34 -0.50 6.16
C PHE A 333 6.28 0.97 6.59
N PRO A 334 5.55 1.35 7.66
CA PRO A 334 5.53 2.73 8.14
C PRO A 334 6.91 3.28 8.51
N ILE A 335 7.84 2.42 8.96
CA ILE A 335 9.22 2.82 9.30
C ILE A 335 9.96 3.33 8.06
N ALA A 336 9.85 2.63 6.94
CA ALA A 336 10.54 2.97 5.70
C ALA A 336 10.10 4.32 5.10
N ILE A 337 8.92 4.80 5.48
CA ILE A 337 8.35 6.05 4.96
C ILE A 337 8.64 7.24 5.88
N CYS A 338 8.87 6.99 7.17
CA CYS A 338 9.27 8.02 8.12
C CYS A 338 10.78 8.34 8.08
N LEU A 339 11.58 7.50 7.42
CA LEU A 339 13.03 7.66 7.16
C LEU A 339 13.31 8.61 5.98
#